data_AF-A0A0B1S953-F1
#
_entry.id   AF-A0A0B1S953-F1
#
_cell.length_a   1.000
_cell.length_b   1.000
_cell.length_c   1.000
_cell.angle_alpha   90.00
_cell.angle_beta   90.00
_cell.angle_gamma   90.00
#
_symmetry.space_group_name_H-M   'P 1'
#
loop_
_entity.id
_entity.type
_entity.pdbx_description
1 polymer ?
#
loop_
_entity_poly.entity_id
_entity_poly.type
_entity_poly.pdbx_seq_one_letter_code
_entity_poly.pdbx_strand_id
1 'polypeptide(L)' 'MLLRILLQLLLLTHSSLSAPADFPRKKFPSAIIVGVKKAGTRALLEFLRLNPNIRAPGPEVHFFDKNYHKGLDWYR' A
#
# COMPACT_ATOMS: atom_id res chain seq x y z
N MET A 1 -4.31 4.49 47.58
CA MET A 1 -4.65 5.26 46.36
C MET A 1 -3.48 5.37 45.39
N LEU A 2 -2.29 5.80 45.84
CA LEU A 2 -1.09 5.95 44.98
C LEU A 2 -0.64 4.68 44.24
N LEU A 3 -0.67 3.51 44.90
CA LEU A 3 -0.27 2.23 44.28
C LEU A 3 -1.20 1.81 43.12
N ARG A 4 -2.49 2.16 43.19
CA ARG A 4 -3.46 1.90 42.10
C ARG A 4 -3.24 2.81 40.89
N ILE A 5 -2.86 4.06 41.13
CA ILE A 5 -2.55 5.04 40.06
C ILE A 5 -1.27 4.62 39.33
N LEU A 6 -0.25 4.17 40.07
CA LEU A 6 1.00 3.68 39.49
C LEU A 6 0.78 2.43 38.62
N LEU A 7 -0.06 1.50 39.08
CA LEU A 7 -0.41 0.30 38.33
C LEU A 7 -1.19 0.62 37.04
N GLN A 8 -2.12 1.58 37.08
CA GLN A 8 -2.86 2.02 35.89
C GLN A 8 -1.96 2.71 34.86
N LEU A 9 -1.01 3.54 35.29
CA LEU A 9 -0.02 4.16 34.39
C LEU A 9 0.88 3.11 33.71
N LEU A 10 1.25 2.04 34.43
CA LEU A 10 2.07 0.95 33.88
C LEU A 10 1.30 0.05 32.89
N LEU A 11 -0.01 -0.12 33.09
CA LEU A 11 -0.88 -0.86 32.17
C LEU A 11 -1.17 -0.08 30.89
N LEU A 12 -1.30 1.25 30.98
CA LEU A 12 -1.58 2.11 29.82
C LEU A 12 -0.43 2.13 28.80
N THR A 13 0.81 1.98 29.27
CA THR A 13 2.02 1.97 28.41
C THR A 13 2.23 0.65 27.67
N HIS A 14 1.64 -0.46 28.11
CA HIS A 14 1.73 -1.75 27.42
C HIS A 14 0.75 -1.90 26.24
N SER A 15 -0.33 -1.12 26.21
CA SER A 15 -1.40 -1.27 25.20
C SER A 15 -1.10 -0.64 23.83
N SER A 16 0.01 0.08 23.64
CA SER A 16 0.28 0.84 22.41
C SER A 16 1.00 0.07 21.28
N LEU A 17 1.40 -1.19 21.50
CA LEU A 17 2.20 -1.96 20.53
C LEU A 17 1.43 -2.99 19.69
N SER A 18 0.10 -2.99 19.72
CA SER A 18 -0.71 -3.85 18.84
C SER A 18 -1.33 -3.03 17.69
N ALA A 19 -0.49 -2.45 16.84
CA ALA A 19 -0.97 -2.13 15.49
C ALA A 19 -1.39 -3.47 14.86
N PRO A 20 -2.65 -3.64 14.40
CA PRO A 20 -3.05 -4.85 13.73
C PRO A 20 -2.10 -5.06 12.56
N ALA A 21 -1.51 -6.26 12.47
CA ALA A 21 -0.73 -6.65 11.32
C ALA A 21 -1.68 -6.69 10.10
N ASP A 22 -1.83 -5.56 9.42
CA ASP A 22 -2.60 -5.46 8.19
C ASP A 22 -1.90 -6.29 7.13
N PHE A 23 -2.36 -7.53 6.98
CA PHE A 23 -1.93 -8.38 5.87
C PHE A 23 -2.14 -7.59 4.57
N PRO A 24 -1.14 -7.54 3.69
CA PRO A 24 -1.22 -6.76 2.47
C PRO A 24 -2.35 -7.30 1.58
N ARG A 25 -3.50 -6.64 1.62
CA ARG A 25 -4.64 -6.96 0.75
C ARG A 25 -4.42 -6.35 -0.62
N LYS A 26 -4.64 -7.16 -1.65
CA LYS A 26 -4.73 -6.71 -3.04
C LYS A 26 -5.91 -5.73 -3.19
N LYS A 27 -5.66 -4.60 -3.83
CA LYS A 27 -6.63 -3.52 -4.04
C LYS A 27 -6.48 -3.00 -5.46
N PHE A 28 -7.56 -2.48 -6.02
CA PHE A 28 -7.48 -1.73 -7.28
C PHE A 28 -6.60 -0.49 -7.10
N PRO A 29 -5.91 -0.07 -8.17
CA PRO A 29 -5.06 1.11 -8.11
C PRO A 29 -5.90 2.37 -7.92
N SER A 30 -5.49 3.20 -6.96
CA SER A 30 -6.08 4.53 -6.77
C SER A 30 -5.66 5.53 -7.83
N ALA A 31 -4.52 5.30 -8.49
CA ALA A 31 -3.97 6.14 -9.54
C ALA A 31 -3.27 5.30 -10.61
N ILE A 32 -3.31 5.75 -11.87
CA ILE A 32 -2.74 5.05 -13.02
C ILE A 32 -1.88 6.01 -13.82
N ILE A 33 -0.64 5.61 -14.13
CA ILE A 33 0.21 6.29 -15.11
C ILE A 33 -0.16 5.74 -16.49
N VAL A 34 -0.97 6.51 -17.24
CA VAL A 34 -1.50 6.08 -18.54
C VAL A 34 -0.56 6.30 -19.71
N GLY A 35 0.43 7.18 -19.59
CA GLY A 35 1.33 7.53 -20.70
C GLY A 35 2.07 8.85 -20.50
N VAL A 36 2.74 9.40 -21.52
CA VAL A 36 2.87 8.85 -22.90
C VAL A 36 4.14 8.02 -23.08
N LYS A 37 4.17 7.19 -24.13
CA LYS A 37 5.35 6.37 -24.47
C LYS A 37 6.57 7.27 -24.62
N LYS A 38 7.72 6.81 -24.11
CA LYS A 38 9.02 7.53 -24.14
C LYS A 38 9.12 8.80 -23.29
N ALA A 39 8.08 9.20 -22.54
CA ALA A 39 8.13 10.34 -21.62
C ALA A 39 8.78 10.03 -20.25
N GLY A 40 9.34 8.84 -20.06
CA GLY A 40 9.98 8.46 -18.78
C GLY A 40 9.02 7.92 -17.71
N THR A 41 7.89 7.32 -18.11
CA THR A 41 6.92 6.71 -17.18
C THR A 41 7.54 5.66 -16.24
N ARG A 42 8.58 4.94 -16.68
CA ARG A 42 9.36 4.04 -15.82
C ARG A 42 10.13 4.76 -14.73
N ALA A 43 10.87 5.81 -15.09
CA ALA A 43 11.64 6.58 -14.12
C ALA A 43 10.72 7.18 -13.04
N LEU A 44 9.58 7.76 -13.46
CA LEU A 44 8.56 8.26 -12.55
C LEU A 44 8.08 7.16 -11.58
N LEU A 45 7.78 5.96 -12.09
CA LEU A 45 7.33 4.85 -11.25
C LEU A 45 8.40 4.43 -10.23
N GLU A 46 9.67 4.35 -10.63
CA GLU A 46 10.77 4.02 -9.71
C GLU A 46 10.95 5.08 -8.63
N PHE A 47 10.84 6.36 -8.97
CA PHE A 47 10.90 7.43 -7.96
C PHE A 47 9.73 7.37 -6.98
N LEU A 48 8.52 7.07 -7.46
CA LEU A 48 7.35 6.90 -6.59
C LEU A 48 7.49 5.71 -5.64
N ARG A 49 8.17 4.63 -6.06
CA ARG A 49 8.43 3.45 -5.20
C ARG A 49 9.32 3.75 -3.99
N LEU A 50 10.08 4.85 -4.00
CA LEU A 50 10.88 5.25 -2.84
C LEU A 50 10.00 5.68 -1.65
N ASN A 51 8.72 6.01 -1.88
CA ASN A 51 7.81 6.42 -0.82
C ASN A 51 7.19 5.18 -0.12
N PRO A 52 7.31 5.04 1.21
CA PRO A 52 6.76 3.88 1.94
C PRO A 52 5.23 3.73 1.82
N ASN A 53 4.52 4.80 1.48
CA ASN A 53 3.06 4.80 1.32
C ASN A 53 2.61 4.39 -0.09
N ILE A 54 3.52 4.24 -1.04
CA ILE A 54 3.20 3.92 -2.43
C ILE A 54 3.62 2.48 -2.73
N ARG A 55 2.69 1.71 -3.28
CA ARG A 55 2.96 0.36 -3.80
C ARG A 55 2.59 0.33 -5.27
N ALA A 56 3.52 -0.15 -6.09
CA ALA A 56 3.37 -0.22 -7.53
C ALA A 56 3.76 -1.61 -8.06
N PRO A 57 3.07 -2.12 -9.09
CA PRO A 57 3.44 -3.38 -9.74
C PRO A 57 4.80 -3.23 -10.45
N GLY A 58 5.52 -4.35 -10.61
CA GLY A 58 6.80 -4.43 -11.30
C GLY A 58 6.69 -4.06 -12.79
N PRO A 59 6.16 -4.98 -13.64
CA PRO A 59 5.95 -4.74 -15.06
C PRO A 59 4.70 -3.89 -15.35
N GLU A 60 4.59 -3.41 -16.59
CA GLU A 60 3.35 -2.83 -17.10
C GLU A 60 2.28 -3.93 -17.20
N VAL A 61 1.18 -3.77 -16.46
CA VAL A 61 0.13 -4.80 -16.35
C VAL A 61 -0.63 -4.99 -17.66
N HIS A 62 -0.66 -3.97 -18.52
CA HIS A 62 -1.36 -3.99 -19.80
C HIS A 62 -2.81 -4.50 -19.68
N PHE A 63 -3.53 -4.03 -18.64
CA PHE A 63 -4.90 -4.48 -18.40
C PHE A 63 -5.87 -3.91 -19.43
N PHE A 64 -5.92 -2.58 -19.57
CA PHE A 64 -6.89 -1.91 -20.43
C PHE A 64 -6.62 -2.03 -21.94
N ASP A 65 -5.44 -2.51 -22.35
CA ASP A 65 -5.06 -2.72 -23.75
C ASP A 65 -5.04 -4.21 -24.14
N LYS A 66 -4.31 -5.06 -23.40
CA LYS A 66 -4.08 -6.47 -23.81
C LYS A 66 -4.88 -7.49 -22.99
N ASN A 67 -5.07 -7.23 -21.70
CA ASN A 67 -5.57 -8.23 -20.75
C ASN A 67 -7.01 -7.96 -20.27
N TYR A 68 -7.77 -7.09 -20.95
CA TYR A 68 -9.12 -6.71 -20.52
C TYR A 68 -10.07 -7.92 -20.45
N HIS A 69 -9.89 -8.87 -21.35
CA HIS A 69 -10.66 -10.12 -21.41
C HIS A 69 -10.51 -11.03 -20.18
N LYS A 70 -9.49 -10.81 -19.35
CA LYS A 70 -9.26 -11.60 -18.12
C LYS A 70 -10.14 -11.16 -16.94
N GLY A 71 -10.88 -10.07 -17.10
CA GLY A 71 -11.79 -9.55 -16.09
C GLY A 71 -11.11 -8.80 -14.94
N LEU A 72 -11.92 -8.11 -14.14
CA LEU A 72 -11.43 -7.28 -13.02
C LEU A 72 -10.84 -8.11 -11.87
N ASP A 73 -11.30 -9.34 -11.70
CA ASP A 73 -10.76 -10.25 -10.68
C ASP A 73 -9.29 -10.59 -10.95
N TRP A 74 -8.89 -10.70 -12.22
CA TRP A 74 -7.49 -10.87 -12.61
C TRP A 74 -6.65 -9.59 -12.38
N TYR A 75 -7.26 -8.41 -12.52
CA TYR A 75 -6.57 -7.13 -12.35
C TYR A 75 -6.28 -6.76 -10.89
N ARG A 76 -7.03 -7.33 -9.95
CA ARG A 76 -6.97 -7.00 -8.52
C ARG A 76 -5.65 -7.41 -7.86
#